data_AF-A0A3Q0KTQ3-F1
#
_entry.id   AF-A0A3Q0KTQ3-F1
#
_cell.length_a   1.000
_cell.length_b   1.000
_cell.length_c   1.000
_cell.angle_alpha   90.00
_cell.angle_beta   90.00
_cell.angle_gamma   90.00
#
_symmetry.space_group_name_H-M   'P 1'
#
loop_
_entity.id
_entity.type
_entity.pdbx_description
1 polymer ?
#
loop_
_entity_poly.entity_id
_entity_poly.type
_entity_poly.pdbx_seq_one_letter_code
_entity_poly.pdbx_strand_id
1 'polypeptide(L)'
;MSDDEQSPQPSPAFIPNEDGKSEAKIRMEMEAKRRKERAEEEWREYEEFRRGEREKEEEEIRQLRERRERRKMEREEEEKRLAELRQIEDQKRRAEEEERQRKKREEEQRKREERERKKKEWEERKNANRPNFVITKKEQGAQETEEEKKEEVTKSKEQLEAEKRAILEQRIQPLNISGFNADQLKNKAKELHDLICRLEGDIYDLSQRFTRQSYDMQELAERARQINKGGKAKAITNAPDPLAAKFSGIPPMVVMYSQYERVKDPRSFKDRRTVFTGANYAEEYQRIAPSHMLVMTDEGFQIAGAAEGGGHSAASAPGTEVPVE
;
A
#
# COMPACT_ATOMS: atom_id res chain seq x y z
N MET A 1 -78.61 85.39 -6.98
CA MET A 1 -77.54 86.26 -6.45
C MET A 1 -76.24 85.47 -6.61
N SER A 2 -75.49 85.49 -7.71
CA SER A 2 -75.56 86.18 -8.99
C SER A 2 -74.87 85.23 -10.00
N ASP A 3 -75.56 84.89 -11.09
CA ASP A 3 -74.97 84.16 -12.23
C ASP A 3 -74.03 85.13 -12.96
N ASP A 4 -72.75 84.78 -13.05
CA ASP A 4 -71.76 85.50 -13.86
C ASP A 4 -71.30 84.58 -15.00
N GLU A 5 -71.71 84.97 -16.21
CA GLU A 5 -71.63 84.26 -17.47
C GLU A 5 -70.23 84.46 -18.09
N GLN A 6 -69.30 83.54 -17.86
CA GLN A 6 -67.98 83.56 -18.53
C GLN A 6 -68.01 82.72 -19.81
N SER A 7 -68.00 83.42 -20.95
CA SER A 7 -67.92 82.89 -22.31
C SER A 7 -66.68 81.99 -22.53
N PRO A 8 -66.77 80.90 -23.32
CA PRO A 8 -65.66 79.98 -23.54
C PRO A 8 -64.57 80.62 -24.39
N GLN A 9 -63.34 80.69 -23.86
CA GLN A 9 -62.16 81.09 -24.61
C GLN A 9 -61.80 80.03 -25.68
N PRO A 10 -61.33 80.44 -26.86
CA PRO A 10 -61.01 79.54 -27.96
C PRO A 10 -59.83 78.62 -27.62
N SER A 11 -59.98 77.34 -27.92
CA SER A 11 -58.97 76.30 -27.72
C SER A 11 -57.66 76.65 -28.45
N PRO A 12 -56.48 76.51 -27.83
CA PRO A 12 -55.21 76.77 -28.50
C PRO A 12 -55.04 75.79 -29.66
N ALA A 13 -54.85 76.34 -30.87
CA ALA A 13 -54.61 75.56 -32.07
C ALA A 13 -53.37 74.68 -31.91
N PHE A 14 -53.51 73.40 -32.27
CA PHE A 14 -52.42 72.44 -32.35
C PHE A 14 -51.41 72.92 -33.40
N ILE A 15 -50.28 73.45 -32.96
CA ILE A 15 -49.14 73.76 -33.83
C ILE A 15 -48.26 72.50 -33.85
N PRO A 16 -48.17 71.77 -34.98
CA PRO A 16 -47.23 70.67 -35.10
C PRO A 16 -45.81 71.26 -35.09
N ASN A 17 -45.00 70.93 -34.09
CA ASN A 17 -43.56 71.18 -34.15
C ASN A 17 -42.95 70.42 -35.34
N GLU A 18 -41.88 70.98 -35.91
CA GLU A 18 -41.30 70.71 -37.25
C GLU A 18 -40.97 69.23 -37.57
N ASP A 19 -41.04 68.31 -36.60
CA ASP A 19 -40.83 66.87 -36.79
C ASP A 19 -42.11 66.04 -36.97
N GLY A 20 -43.30 66.64 -37.01
CA GLY A 20 -44.57 65.93 -37.23
C GLY A 20 -44.92 64.89 -36.13
N LYS A 21 -44.18 64.89 -35.02
CA LYS A 21 -44.41 64.04 -33.85
C LYS A 21 -45.13 64.86 -32.78
N SER A 22 -46.34 64.43 -32.41
CA SER A 22 -47.04 64.93 -31.21
C SER A 22 -46.11 64.84 -29.99
N GLU A 23 -46.19 65.79 -29.05
CA GLU A 23 -45.39 65.82 -27.81
C GLU A 23 -45.42 64.45 -27.08
N ALA A 24 -46.56 63.76 -27.11
CA ALA A 24 -46.72 62.41 -26.56
C ALA A 24 -45.78 61.37 -27.20
N LYS A 25 -45.56 61.45 -28.52
CA LYS A 25 -44.66 60.55 -29.25
C LYS A 25 -43.19 60.84 -28.94
N ILE A 26 -42.83 62.10 -28.73
CA ILE A 26 -41.48 62.49 -28.29
C ILE A 26 -41.20 61.94 -26.88
N ARG A 27 -42.16 62.09 -25.94
CA ARG A 27 -42.03 61.53 -24.59
C ARG A 27 -41.89 60.00 -24.60
N MET A 28 -42.69 59.30 -25.41
CA MET A 28 -42.61 57.85 -25.54
C MET A 28 -41.27 57.40 -26.15
N GLU A 29 -40.74 58.11 -27.14
CA GLU A 29 -39.44 57.82 -27.74
C GLU A 29 -38.29 58.05 -26.74
N MET A 30 -38.35 59.13 -25.95
CA MET A 30 -37.39 59.42 -24.88
C MET A 30 -37.43 58.35 -23.78
N GLU A 31 -38.63 57.91 -23.37
CA GLU A 31 -38.77 56.84 -22.40
C GLU A 31 -38.28 55.48 -22.93
N ALA A 32 -38.52 55.18 -24.22
CA ALA A 32 -37.99 54.00 -24.87
C ALA A 32 -36.45 54.03 -24.96
N LYS A 33 -35.85 55.18 -25.27
CA LYS A 33 -34.38 55.38 -25.22
C LYS A 33 -33.84 55.16 -23.82
N ARG A 34 -34.44 55.78 -22.79
CA ARG A 34 -34.08 55.57 -21.37
C ARG A 34 -34.25 54.12 -20.91
N ARG A 35 -35.18 53.36 -21.49
CA ARG A 35 -35.34 51.93 -21.20
C ARG A 35 -34.24 51.08 -21.86
N LYS A 36 -33.84 51.42 -23.09
CA LYS A 36 -32.72 50.77 -23.79
C LYS A 36 -31.39 51.06 -23.11
N GLU A 37 -31.13 52.32 -22.77
CA GLU A 37 -29.91 52.75 -22.07
C GLU A 37 -29.76 52.03 -20.73
N ARG A 38 -30.82 51.96 -19.91
CA ARG A 38 -30.81 51.17 -18.66
C ARG A 38 -30.53 49.68 -18.91
N ALA A 39 -31.12 49.07 -19.93
CA ALA A 39 -30.86 47.66 -20.26
C ALA A 39 -29.42 47.44 -20.76
N GLU A 40 -28.84 48.41 -21.49
CA GLU A 40 -27.45 48.40 -21.95
C GLU A 40 -26.46 48.65 -20.80
N GLU A 41 -26.83 49.45 -19.80
CA GLU A 41 -26.09 49.61 -18.55
C GLU A 41 -26.12 48.33 -17.71
N GLU A 42 -27.31 47.75 -17.48
CA GLU A 42 -27.46 46.46 -16.79
C GLU A 42 -26.66 45.34 -17.48
N TRP A 43 -26.64 45.32 -18.82
CA TRP A 43 -25.85 44.36 -19.59
C TRP A 43 -24.34 44.58 -19.42
N ARG A 44 -23.88 45.83 -19.46
CA ARG A 44 -22.47 46.17 -19.23
C ARG A 44 -22.02 45.79 -17.82
N GLU A 45 -22.82 46.10 -16.80
CA GLU A 45 -22.56 45.69 -15.41
C GLU A 45 -22.49 44.16 -15.28
N TYR A 46 -23.38 43.43 -15.96
CA TYR A 46 -23.35 41.97 -15.98
C TYR A 46 -22.09 41.40 -16.66
N GLU A 47 -21.66 41.98 -17.79
CA GLU A 47 -20.42 41.58 -18.46
C GLU A 47 -19.18 41.87 -17.62
N GLU A 48 -19.11 43.04 -16.96
CA GLU A 48 -18.03 43.40 -16.04
C GLU A 48 -17.99 42.48 -14.83
N PHE A 49 -19.16 42.17 -14.23
CA PHE A 49 -19.27 41.19 -13.15
C PHE A 49 -18.74 39.81 -13.60
N ARG A 50 -19.15 39.32 -14.78
CA ARG A 50 -18.68 38.04 -15.34
C ARG A 50 -17.19 38.04 -15.69
N ARG A 51 -16.64 39.18 -16.11
CA ARG A 51 -15.19 39.35 -16.32
C ARG A 51 -14.45 39.25 -14.98
N GLY A 52 -14.91 39.98 -13.96
CA GLY A 52 -14.31 39.94 -12.62
C GLY A 52 -14.36 38.56 -11.98
N GLU A 53 -15.46 37.82 -12.13
CA GLU A 53 -15.55 36.44 -11.62
C GLU A 53 -14.55 35.49 -12.31
N ARG A 54 -14.38 35.59 -13.64
CA ARG A 54 -13.36 34.82 -14.36
C ARG A 54 -11.95 35.19 -13.96
N GLU A 55 -11.68 36.49 -13.77
CA GLU A 55 -10.36 36.97 -13.35
C GLU A 55 -10.00 36.44 -11.95
N LYS A 56 -10.95 36.47 -11.00
CA LYS A 56 -10.77 35.87 -9.67
C LYS A 56 -10.50 34.36 -9.76
N GLU A 57 -11.28 33.62 -10.56
CA GLU A 57 -11.10 32.18 -10.72
C GLU A 57 -9.74 31.85 -11.37
N GLU A 58 -9.34 32.60 -12.39
CA GLU A 58 -8.03 32.46 -13.04
C GLU A 58 -6.87 32.80 -12.10
N GLU A 59 -7.02 33.84 -11.27
CA GLU A 59 -6.05 34.19 -10.23
C GLU A 59 -5.93 33.11 -9.15
N GLU A 60 -7.06 32.54 -8.68
CA GLU A 60 -7.06 31.43 -7.73
C GLU A 60 -6.37 30.20 -8.30
N ILE A 61 -6.67 29.83 -9.56
CA ILE A 61 -6.02 28.72 -10.25
C ILE A 61 -4.52 28.99 -10.41
N ARG A 62 -4.12 30.23 -10.75
CA ARG A 62 -2.72 30.62 -10.88
C ARG A 62 -2.00 30.51 -9.54
N GLN A 63 -2.58 31.02 -8.46
CA GLN A 63 -2.03 30.91 -7.11
C GLN A 63 -1.92 29.45 -6.66
N LEU A 64 -2.91 28.60 -6.94
CA LEU A 64 -2.88 27.18 -6.63
C LEU A 64 -1.74 26.45 -7.36
N ARG A 65 -1.56 26.75 -8.66
CA ARG A 65 -0.45 26.21 -9.46
C ARG A 65 0.90 26.68 -8.92
N GLU A 66 1.03 27.97 -8.60
CA GLU A 66 2.26 28.51 -8.03
C GLU A 66 2.59 27.88 -6.67
N ARG A 67 1.60 27.71 -5.77
CA ARG A 67 1.79 27.00 -4.49
C ARG A 67 2.18 25.53 -4.71
N ARG A 68 1.66 24.88 -5.76
CA ARG A 68 2.04 23.51 -6.11
C ARG A 68 3.47 23.42 -6.61
N GLU A 69 3.87 24.31 -7.51
CA GLU A 69 5.24 24.39 -8.03
C GLU A 69 6.24 24.78 -6.93
N ARG A 70 5.91 25.74 -6.05
CA ARG A 70 6.74 26.07 -4.88
C ARG A 70 6.95 24.87 -3.97
N ARG A 71 5.87 24.15 -3.62
CA ARG A 71 5.97 22.91 -2.83
C ARG A 71 6.78 21.81 -3.53
N LYS A 72 6.71 21.74 -4.86
CA LYS A 72 7.49 20.79 -5.65
C LYS A 72 8.97 21.15 -5.63
N MET A 73 9.32 22.42 -5.84
CA MET A 73 10.69 22.94 -5.75
C MET A 73 11.29 22.72 -4.35
N GLU A 74 10.54 23.04 -3.30
CA GLU A 74 10.97 22.82 -1.91
C GLU A 74 11.24 21.34 -1.62
N ARG A 75 10.39 20.44 -2.13
CA ARG A 75 10.60 18.99 -2.03
C ARG A 75 11.79 18.50 -2.82
N GLU A 76 12.02 19.00 -4.03
CA GLU A 76 13.19 18.67 -4.85
C GLU A 76 14.49 19.14 -4.17
N GLU A 77 14.48 20.33 -3.56
CA GLU A 77 15.63 20.84 -2.78
C GLU A 77 15.88 20.02 -1.51
N GLU A 78 14.83 19.63 -0.79
CA GLU A 78 14.95 18.79 0.40
C GLU A 78 15.44 17.37 0.07
N GLU A 79 14.91 16.75 -0.99
CA GLU A 79 15.35 15.44 -1.47
C GLU A 79 16.83 15.49 -1.90
N LYS A 80 17.25 16.56 -2.59
CA LYS A 80 18.65 16.77 -2.99
C LYS A 80 19.56 16.90 -1.76
N ARG A 81 19.17 17.66 -0.74
CA ARG A 81 19.94 17.76 0.52
C ARG A 81 20.03 16.42 1.24
N LEU A 82 18.94 15.67 1.33
CA LEU A 82 18.94 14.37 2.01
C LEU A 82 19.76 13.33 1.24
N ALA A 83 19.71 13.35 -0.10
CA ALA A 83 20.54 12.51 -0.95
C ALA A 83 22.03 12.82 -0.81
N GLU A 84 22.40 14.11 -0.76
CA GLU A 84 23.78 14.54 -0.52
C GLU A 84 24.29 14.09 0.86
N LEU A 85 23.48 14.25 1.91
CA LEU A 85 23.81 13.75 3.25
C LEU A 85 24.03 12.23 3.27
N ARG A 86 23.16 11.46 2.60
CA ARG A 86 23.33 10.00 2.47
C ARG A 86 24.58 9.62 1.68
N GLN A 87 24.91 10.35 0.61
CA GLN A 87 26.14 10.10 -0.15
C GLN A 87 27.39 10.36 0.69
N ILE A 88 27.39 11.41 1.50
CA ILE A 88 28.50 11.71 2.41
C ILE A 88 28.63 10.62 3.49
N GLU A 89 27.52 10.16 4.06
CA GLU A 89 27.52 9.08 5.05
C GLU A 89 27.99 7.74 4.46
N ASP A 90 27.50 7.37 3.27
CA ASP A 90 27.94 6.16 2.57
C ASP A 90 29.42 6.22 2.15
N GLN A 91 29.91 7.38 1.71
CA GLN A 91 31.33 7.57 1.41
C GLN A 91 32.21 7.42 2.65
N LYS A 92 31.79 7.98 3.79
CA LYS A 92 32.48 7.81 5.08
C LYS A 92 32.51 6.34 5.51
N ARG A 93 31.38 5.63 5.41
CA ARG A 93 31.31 4.19 5.73
C ARG A 93 32.23 3.36 4.82
N ARG A 94 32.22 3.62 3.50
CA ARG A 94 33.10 2.92 2.55
C ARG A 94 34.57 3.18 2.85
N ALA A 95 34.95 4.41 3.14
CA ALA A 95 36.33 4.76 3.50
C ALA A 95 36.78 4.04 4.79
N GLU A 96 35.92 3.98 5.80
CA GLU A 96 36.20 3.26 7.06
C GLU A 96 36.30 1.74 6.85
N GLU A 97 35.43 1.15 6.04
CA GLU A 97 35.47 -0.27 5.68
C GLU A 97 36.73 -0.62 4.87
N GLU A 98 37.12 0.20 3.90
CA GLU A 98 38.35 0.02 3.11
C GLU A 98 39.59 0.14 4.00
N GLU A 99 39.63 1.08 4.95
CA GLU A 99 40.71 1.21 5.91
C GLU A 99 40.80 -0.02 6.84
N ARG A 100 39.66 -0.51 7.33
CA ARG A 100 39.59 -1.71 8.17
C ARG A 100 40.00 -2.97 7.41
N GLN A 101 39.58 -3.12 6.16
CA GLN A 101 39.98 -4.23 5.29
C GLN A 101 41.46 -4.17 4.92
N ARG A 102 42.01 -2.97 4.71
CA ARG A 102 43.44 -2.79 4.49
C ARG A 102 44.24 -3.20 5.73
N LYS A 103 43.86 -2.75 6.92
CA LYS A 103 44.48 -3.15 8.20
C LYS A 103 44.41 -4.67 8.41
N LYS A 104 43.26 -5.30 8.14
CA LYS A 104 43.07 -6.75 8.27
C LYS A 104 43.95 -7.54 7.27
N ARG A 105 44.04 -7.08 6.00
CA ARG A 105 44.93 -7.70 5.00
C ARG A 105 46.40 -7.59 5.38
N GLU A 106 46.84 -6.44 5.88
CA GLU A 106 48.21 -6.23 6.36
C GLU A 106 48.52 -7.12 7.59
N GLU A 107 47.58 -7.28 8.52
CA GLU A 107 47.74 -8.17 9.69
C GLU A 107 47.72 -9.66 9.31
N GLU A 108 46.83 -10.09 8.41
CA GLU A 108 46.79 -11.46 7.91
C GLU A 108 48.03 -11.83 7.10
N GLN A 109 48.58 -10.91 6.29
CA GLN A 109 49.86 -11.09 5.59
C GLN A 109 51.00 -11.28 6.58
N ARG A 110 51.14 -10.41 7.59
CA ARG A 110 52.13 -10.57 8.67
C ARG A 110 52.01 -11.91 9.38
N LYS A 111 50.77 -12.34 9.71
CA LYS A 111 50.50 -13.62 10.37
C LYS A 111 50.73 -14.84 9.45
N ARG A 112 50.60 -14.69 8.13
CA ARG A 112 50.91 -15.74 7.15
C ARG A 112 52.42 -15.89 6.99
N GLU A 113 53.14 -14.78 6.86
CA GLU A 113 54.61 -14.76 6.78
C GLU A 113 55.25 -15.35 8.05
N GLU A 114 54.74 -15.02 9.24
CA GLU A 114 55.24 -15.60 10.50
C GLU A 114 54.96 -17.12 10.58
N ARG A 115 53.80 -17.57 10.10
CA ARG A 115 53.46 -19.00 10.04
C ARG A 115 54.29 -19.75 9.01
N GLU A 116 54.56 -19.17 7.85
CA GLU A 116 55.43 -19.79 6.84
C GLU A 116 56.87 -19.87 7.33
N ARG A 117 57.36 -18.85 8.04
CA ARG A 117 58.67 -18.90 8.69
C ARG A 117 58.75 -20.02 9.73
N LYS A 118 57.76 -20.12 10.63
CA LYS A 118 57.67 -21.22 11.62
C LYS A 118 57.50 -22.59 10.97
N LYS A 119 56.75 -22.69 9.87
CA LYS A 119 56.56 -23.95 9.14
C LYS A 119 57.84 -24.39 8.44
N LYS A 120 58.58 -23.47 7.80
CA LYS A 120 59.89 -23.77 7.20
C LYS A 120 60.88 -24.26 8.25
N GLU A 121 60.96 -23.58 9.40
CA GLU A 121 61.80 -23.99 10.53
C GLU A 121 61.40 -25.37 11.08
N TRP A 122 60.09 -25.66 11.17
CA TRP A 122 59.61 -26.98 11.61
C TRP A 122 59.81 -28.08 10.57
N GLU A 123 59.59 -27.81 9.28
CA GLU A 123 59.83 -28.75 8.17
C GLU A 123 61.32 -29.11 8.07
N GLU A 124 62.23 -28.13 8.19
CA GLU A 124 63.68 -28.36 8.28
C GLU A 124 64.03 -29.28 9.47
N ARG A 125 63.35 -29.12 10.61
CA ARG A 125 63.53 -29.98 11.79
C ARG A 125 62.88 -31.36 11.64
N LYS A 126 61.80 -31.49 10.85
CA LYS A 126 61.06 -32.76 10.67
C LYS A 126 61.60 -33.62 9.52
N ASN A 127 62.28 -33.02 8.54
CA ASN A 127 62.91 -33.77 7.44
C ASN A 127 64.08 -34.66 7.89
N ALA A 128 64.50 -34.58 9.17
CA ALA A 128 65.42 -35.53 9.76
C ALA A 128 64.77 -36.89 10.16
N ASN A 129 63.44 -37.03 10.17
CA ASN A 129 62.80 -38.28 10.62
C ASN A 129 61.35 -38.45 10.09
N ARG A 130 61.14 -39.23 9.01
CA ARG A 130 59.78 -39.64 8.57
C ARG A 130 59.74 -41.05 7.97
N PRO A 131 58.75 -41.88 8.34
CA PRO A 131 58.13 -42.84 7.43
C PRO A 131 56.69 -42.44 7.04
N ASN A 132 56.34 -42.89 5.84
CA ASN A 132 55.14 -42.64 5.03
C ASN A 132 53.86 -43.32 5.54
N PHE A 133 52.75 -42.58 5.61
CA PHE A 133 51.41 -43.14 5.41
C PHE A 133 50.54 -42.16 4.59
N VAL A 134 49.87 -42.73 3.57
CA VAL A 134 49.01 -42.05 2.59
C VAL A 134 47.55 -42.14 3.08
N ILE A 135 46.88 -40.99 3.23
CA ILE A 135 45.43 -40.93 3.48
C ILE A 135 44.80 -40.17 2.31
N THR A 136 44.02 -40.89 1.51
CA THR A 136 43.17 -40.38 0.44
C THR A 136 41.92 -39.74 1.04
N LYS A 137 41.76 -38.43 0.87
CA LYS A 137 40.48 -37.73 1.10
C LYS A 137 39.73 -37.61 -0.23
N LYS A 138 38.49 -38.08 -0.23
CA LYS A 138 37.54 -37.99 -1.36
C LYS A 138 36.74 -36.69 -1.20
N GLU A 139 36.82 -35.83 -2.21
CA GLU A 139 35.98 -34.65 -2.41
C GLU A 139 34.64 -35.05 -3.05
N GLN A 140 33.53 -34.60 -2.47
CA GLN A 140 32.21 -34.44 -3.11
C GLN A 140 31.55 -33.28 -2.34
N GLY A 141 31.18 -32.13 -2.89
CA GLY A 141 30.72 -31.82 -4.24
C GLY A 141 29.28 -31.30 -4.09
N ALA A 142 29.13 -30.06 -3.63
CA ALA A 142 27.83 -29.40 -3.52
C ALA A 142 27.45 -28.81 -4.89
N GLN A 143 26.47 -29.42 -5.56
CA GLN A 143 25.77 -28.84 -6.70
C GLN A 143 24.49 -28.17 -6.17
N GLU A 144 24.49 -26.83 -6.15
CA GLU A 144 23.27 -26.02 -6.00
C GLU A 144 22.42 -26.16 -7.28
N THR A 145 21.17 -26.53 -7.10
CA THR A 145 20.17 -26.73 -8.15
C THR A 145 19.55 -25.40 -8.60
N GLU A 146 19.27 -25.28 -9.90
CA GLU A 146 18.72 -24.11 -10.62
C GLU A 146 17.42 -23.50 -10.06
N GLU A 147 16.74 -24.15 -9.11
CA GLU A 147 15.56 -23.60 -8.44
C GLU A 147 15.91 -22.50 -7.43
N GLU A 148 17.07 -22.56 -6.78
CA GLU A 148 17.56 -21.51 -5.88
C GLU A 148 17.85 -20.20 -6.66
N LYS A 149 18.30 -20.32 -7.92
CA LYS A 149 18.61 -19.17 -8.79
C LYS A 149 17.38 -18.35 -9.22
N LYS A 150 16.16 -18.87 -9.10
CA LYS A 150 14.93 -18.09 -9.41
C LYS A 150 14.38 -17.38 -8.18
N GLU A 151 14.61 -17.91 -6.99
CA GLU A 151 14.31 -17.20 -5.74
C GLU A 151 15.33 -16.07 -5.47
N GLU A 152 16.56 -16.20 -5.95
CA GLU A 152 17.60 -15.16 -5.85
C GLU A 152 17.27 -13.84 -6.60
N VAL A 153 16.40 -13.87 -7.63
CA VAL A 153 16.14 -12.68 -8.46
C VAL A 153 15.11 -11.74 -7.82
N THR A 154 14.30 -12.23 -6.88
CA THR A 154 13.33 -11.42 -6.14
C THR A 154 13.55 -11.64 -4.67
N LYS A 155 14.02 -10.60 -3.96
CA LYS A 155 14.17 -10.60 -2.50
C LYS A 155 13.00 -11.34 -1.85
N SER A 156 13.31 -12.32 -1.00
CA SER A 156 12.28 -13.09 -0.30
C SER A 156 11.33 -12.15 0.45
N LYS A 157 10.06 -12.52 0.61
CA LYS A 157 9.08 -11.72 1.36
C LYS A 157 9.63 -11.33 2.74
N GLU A 158 10.32 -12.25 3.39
CA GLU A 158 10.97 -12.01 4.69
C GLU A 158 12.12 -11.00 4.59
N GLN A 159 12.94 -11.07 3.54
CA GLN A 159 14.00 -10.10 3.29
C GLN A 159 13.43 -8.70 3.01
N LEU A 160 12.36 -8.60 2.22
CA LEU A 160 11.67 -7.33 1.96
C LEU A 160 11.07 -6.73 3.24
N GLU A 161 10.48 -7.56 4.10
CA GLU A 161 9.96 -7.13 5.39
C GLU A 161 11.08 -6.71 6.36
N ALA A 162 12.21 -7.41 6.37
CA ALA A 162 13.38 -7.07 7.17
C ALA A 162 14.01 -5.75 6.70
N GLU A 163 14.19 -5.56 5.40
CA GLU A 163 14.66 -4.29 4.82
C GLU A 163 13.70 -3.15 5.13
N LYS A 164 12.38 -3.38 5.01
CA LYS A 164 11.36 -2.39 5.37
C LYS A 164 11.48 -2.00 6.85
N ARG A 165 11.64 -2.97 7.76
CA ARG A 165 11.82 -2.70 9.19
C ARG A 165 13.10 -1.90 9.46
N ALA A 166 14.21 -2.29 8.85
CA ALA A 166 15.49 -1.58 9.01
C ALA A 166 15.40 -0.13 8.49
N ILE A 167 14.77 0.11 7.34
CA ILE A 167 14.57 1.46 6.79
C ILE A 167 13.66 2.28 7.70
N LEU A 168 12.59 1.69 8.24
CA LEU A 168 11.69 2.38 9.16
C LEU A 168 12.38 2.74 10.47
N GLU A 169 13.19 1.85 11.03
CA GLU A 169 13.98 2.11 12.24
C GLU A 169 15.02 3.23 12.01
N GLN A 170 15.65 3.28 10.84
CA GLN A 170 16.56 4.38 10.47
C GLN A 170 15.85 5.72 10.32
N ARG A 171 14.64 5.73 9.74
CA ARG A 171 13.86 6.95 9.50
C ARG A 171 13.14 7.46 10.75
N ILE A 172 12.60 6.54 11.56
CA ILE A 172 11.82 6.85 12.76
C ILE A 172 12.78 6.80 13.95
N GLN A 173 13.40 7.94 14.21
CA GLN A 173 14.26 8.09 15.38
C GLN A 173 13.43 7.98 16.68
N PRO A 174 13.87 7.20 17.68
CA PRO A 174 13.15 7.06 18.94
C PRO A 174 13.01 8.43 19.63
N LEU A 175 11.80 8.77 20.05
CA LEU A 175 11.51 10.05 20.69
C LEU A 175 12.08 10.08 22.12
N ASN A 176 13.15 10.83 22.33
CA ASN A 176 13.68 11.10 23.67
C ASN A 176 13.27 12.51 24.14
N ILE A 177 12.38 12.55 25.14
CA ILE A 177 11.86 13.78 25.77
C ILE A 177 12.31 13.94 27.23
N SER A 178 13.20 13.07 27.71
CA SER A 178 13.65 13.12 29.11
C SER A 178 14.46 14.40 29.35
N GLY A 179 14.04 15.19 30.34
CA GLY A 179 14.71 16.45 30.71
C GLY A 179 14.29 17.68 29.91
N PHE A 180 13.28 17.59 29.04
CA PHE A 180 12.81 18.74 28.27
C PHE A 180 12.02 19.71 29.15
N ASN A 181 12.32 21.01 29.03
CA ASN A 181 11.50 22.07 29.61
C ASN A 181 10.24 22.34 28.75
N ALA A 182 9.31 23.15 29.25
CA ALA A 182 8.04 23.41 28.55
C ALA A 182 8.23 24.02 27.15
N ASP A 183 9.23 24.86 26.95
CA ASP A 183 9.49 25.50 25.65
C ASP A 183 10.16 24.54 24.66
N GLN A 184 11.04 23.66 25.14
CA GLN A 184 11.64 22.58 24.35
C GLN A 184 10.56 21.58 23.89
N LEU A 185 9.61 21.22 24.76
CA LEU A 185 8.48 20.37 24.39
C LEU A 185 7.62 21.01 23.30
N LYS A 186 7.32 22.31 23.40
CA LYS A 186 6.58 23.04 22.35
C LYS A 186 7.33 23.05 21.02
N ASN A 187 8.63 23.30 21.05
CA ASN A 187 9.46 23.29 19.83
C ASN A 187 9.52 21.89 19.20
N LYS A 188 9.67 20.84 20.03
CA LYS A 188 9.70 19.46 19.53
C LYS A 188 8.35 19.03 18.94
N ALA A 189 7.25 19.47 19.55
CA ALA A 189 5.91 19.24 19.02
C ALA A 189 5.70 19.90 17.64
N LYS A 190 6.19 21.15 17.46
CA LYS A 190 6.16 21.84 16.16
C LYS A 190 7.00 21.10 15.11
N GLU A 191 8.22 20.70 15.45
CA GLU A 191 9.10 19.94 14.56
C GLU A 191 8.46 18.63 14.08
N LEU A 192 7.85 17.86 14.99
CA LEU A 192 7.15 16.63 14.65
C LEU A 192 5.90 16.90 13.81
N HIS A 193 5.16 17.96 14.09
CA HIS A 193 4.00 18.35 13.31
C HIS A 193 4.38 18.71 11.86
N ASP A 194 5.41 19.54 11.68
CA ASP A 194 5.92 19.93 10.36
C ASP A 194 6.43 18.70 9.59
N LEU A 195 7.11 17.77 10.27
CA LEU A 195 7.54 16.49 9.68
C LEU A 195 6.34 15.63 9.23
N ILE A 196 5.30 15.49 10.05
CA ILE A 196 4.09 14.75 9.70
C ILE A 196 3.41 15.38 8.48
N CYS A 197 3.27 16.70 8.45
CA CYS A 197 2.67 17.41 7.30
C CYS A 197 3.46 17.19 6.01
N ARG A 198 4.80 17.18 6.06
CA ARG A 198 5.63 16.85 4.91
C ARG A 198 5.45 15.40 4.44
N LEU A 199 5.52 14.45 5.37
CA LEU A 199 5.34 13.02 5.08
C LEU A 199 3.95 12.71 4.51
N GLU A 200 2.90 13.38 4.99
CA GLU A 200 1.55 13.23 4.44
C GLU A 200 1.47 13.72 2.98
N GLY A 201 2.19 14.81 2.66
CA GLY A 201 2.36 15.27 1.29
C GLY A 201 3.06 14.24 0.41
N ASP A 202 4.12 13.60 0.91
CA ASP A 202 4.83 12.54 0.20
C ASP A 202 3.94 11.31 -0.02
N ILE A 203 3.15 10.91 0.99
CA ILE A 203 2.18 9.81 0.89
C ILE A 203 1.17 10.10 -0.22
N TYR A 204 0.65 11.33 -0.30
CA TYR A 204 -0.27 11.72 -1.35
C TYR A 204 0.36 11.58 -2.75
N ASP A 205 1.55 12.14 -2.95
CA ASP A 205 2.23 12.09 -4.25
C ASP A 205 2.62 10.66 -4.65
N LEU A 206 3.09 9.85 -3.70
CA LEU A 206 3.40 8.43 -3.92
C LEU A 206 2.14 7.62 -4.24
N SER A 207 1.03 7.88 -3.55
CA SER A 207 -0.27 7.24 -3.81
C SER A 207 -0.77 7.57 -5.22
N GLN A 208 -0.72 8.85 -5.63
CA GLN A 208 -1.07 9.27 -6.99
C GLN A 208 -0.19 8.58 -8.06
N ARG A 209 1.13 8.50 -7.83
CA ARG A 209 2.04 7.77 -8.71
C ARG A 209 1.70 6.28 -8.77
N PHE A 210 1.41 5.66 -7.63
CA PHE A 210 1.05 4.25 -7.54
C PHE A 210 -0.25 3.96 -8.29
N THR A 211 -1.28 4.81 -8.15
CA THR A 211 -2.54 4.68 -8.91
C THR A 211 -2.28 4.74 -10.41
N ARG A 212 -1.47 5.71 -10.88
CA ARG A 212 -1.12 5.83 -12.30
C ARG A 212 -0.36 4.59 -12.82
N GLN A 213 0.66 4.15 -12.09
CA GLN A 213 1.42 2.95 -12.46
C GLN A 213 0.54 1.70 -12.47
N SER A 214 -0.37 1.58 -11.51
CA SER A 214 -1.32 0.47 -11.44
C SER A 214 -2.24 0.44 -12.65
N TYR A 215 -2.73 1.61 -13.08
CA TYR A 215 -3.51 1.75 -14.31
C TYR A 215 -2.70 1.32 -15.55
N ASP A 216 -1.48 1.85 -15.71
CA ASP A 216 -0.59 1.50 -16.84
C ASP A 216 -0.29 -0.01 -16.88
N MET A 217 -0.07 -0.64 -15.71
CA MET A 217 0.14 -2.09 -15.59
C MET A 217 -1.10 -2.90 -15.98
N GLN A 218 -2.29 -2.45 -15.59
CA GLN A 218 -3.55 -3.09 -15.98
C GLN A 218 -3.77 -2.99 -17.51
N GLU A 219 -3.51 -1.82 -18.11
CA GLU A 219 -3.63 -1.63 -19.57
C GLU A 219 -2.64 -2.51 -20.34
N LEU A 220 -1.38 -2.59 -19.89
CA LEU A 220 -0.36 -3.45 -20.49
C LEU A 220 -0.71 -4.93 -20.36
N ALA A 221 -1.20 -5.36 -19.20
CA ALA A 221 -1.66 -6.74 -18.99
C ALA A 221 -2.82 -7.10 -19.93
N GLU A 222 -3.76 -6.17 -20.14
CA GLU A 222 -4.88 -6.37 -21.07
C GLU A 222 -4.44 -6.39 -22.54
N ARG A 223 -3.56 -5.47 -22.94
CA ARG A 223 -2.95 -5.47 -24.29
C ARG A 223 -2.19 -6.79 -24.54
N ALA A 224 -1.42 -7.28 -23.57
CA ALA A 224 -0.73 -8.56 -23.67
C ALA A 224 -1.70 -9.75 -23.80
N ARG A 225 -2.82 -9.73 -23.05
CA ARG A 225 -3.89 -10.73 -23.21
C ARG A 225 -4.51 -10.72 -24.61
N GLN A 226 -4.78 -9.55 -25.17
CA GLN A 226 -5.34 -9.42 -26.52
C GLN A 226 -4.39 -9.96 -27.59
N ILE A 227 -3.10 -9.65 -27.50
CA ILE A 227 -2.07 -10.18 -28.41
C ILE A 227 -2.01 -11.72 -28.30
N ASN A 228 -1.99 -12.26 -27.08
CA ASN A 228 -1.93 -13.70 -26.85
C ASN A 228 -3.21 -14.45 -27.28
N LYS A 229 -4.38 -13.81 -27.18
CA LYS A 229 -5.67 -14.35 -27.65
C LYS A 229 -5.68 -14.56 -29.17
N GLY A 230 -4.94 -13.74 -29.92
CA GLY A 230 -4.79 -13.90 -31.37
C GLY A 230 -3.91 -15.07 -31.81
N GLY A 231 -3.07 -15.64 -30.92
CA GLY A 231 -2.11 -16.68 -31.29
C GLY A 231 -2.51 -18.10 -30.91
N LYS A 232 -3.34 -18.29 -29.88
CA LYS A 232 -3.73 -19.62 -29.37
C LYS A 232 -5.13 -19.55 -28.80
N ALA A 233 -6.11 -20.13 -29.50
CA ALA A 233 -7.48 -20.33 -29.04
C ALA A 233 -7.56 -21.37 -27.89
N LYS A 234 -6.81 -21.14 -26.81
CA LYS A 234 -7.02 -21.87 -25.55
C LYS A 234 -8.20 -21.20 -24.85
N ALA A 235 -9.14 -22.03 -24.40
CA ALA A 235 -10.38 -21.63 -23.74
C ALA A 235 -10.13 -20.46 -22.77
N ILE A 236 -10.99 -19.44 -22.85
CA ILE A 236 -11.04 -18.37 -21.85
C ILE A 236 -11.30 -19.06 -20.52
N THR A 237 -10.25 -19.23 -19.71
CA THR A 237 -10.44 -19.67 -18.34
C THR A 237 -11.10 -18.48 -17.64
N ASN A 238 -12.28 -18.69 -17.03
CA ASN A 238 -12.94 -17.69 -16.17
C ASN A 238 -12.15 -17.46 -14.86
N ALA A 239 -10.83 -17.67 -14.88
CA ALA A 239 -9.95 -17.41 -13.77
C ALA A 239 -9.79 -15.89 -13.66
N PRO A 240 -10.02 -15.29 -12.48
CA PRO A 240 -9.75 -13.88 -12.23
C PRO A 240 -8.29 -13.58 -12.60
N ASP A 241 -8.07 -12.46 -13.29
CA ASP A 241 -6.72 -12.04 -13.62
C ASP A 241 -5.91 -11.77 -12.33
N PRO A 242 -4.84 -12.53 -12.07
CA PRO A 242 -4.04 -12.36 -10.86
C PRO A 242 -3.38 -10.98 -10.77
N LEU A 243 -3.18 -10.29 -11.90
CA LEU A 243 -2.66 -8.91 -11.91
C LEU A 243 -3.76 -7.91 -11.55
N ALA A 244 -4.95 -8.00 -12.14
CA ALA A 244 -6.10 -7.18 -11.75
C ALA A 244 -6.42 -7.33 -10.26
N ALA A 245 -6.33 -8.54 -9.70
CA ALA A 245 -6.53 -8.78 -8.27
C ALA A 245 -5.49 -8.05 -7.38
N LYS A 246 -4.23 -7.95 -7.83
CA LYS A 246 -3.17 -7.26 -7.07
C LYS A 246 -3.28 -5.74 -7.13
N PHE A 247 -3.72 -5.18 -8.26
CA PHE A 247 -3.68 -3.73 -8.50
C PHE A 247 -5.03 -3.01 -8.31
N SER A 248 -6.15 -3.73 -8.27
CA SER A 248 -7.49 -3.13 -8.13
C SER A 248 -7.80 -2.60 -6.72
N GLY A 249 -6.93 -2.85 -5.74
CA GLY A 249 -7.20 -2.53 -4.33
C GLY A 249 -8.33 -3.37 -3.71
N ILE A 250 -8.91 -4.30 -4.48
CA ILE A 250 -9.94 -5.23 -4.00
C ILE A 250 -9.23 -6.32 -3.19
N PRO A 251 -9.65 -6.57 -1.93
CA PRO A 251 -9.10 -7.67 -1.14
C PRO A 251 -9.20 -9.00 -1.89
N PRO A 252 -8.21 -9.90 -1.75
CA PRO A 252 -8.25 -11.20 -2.43
C PRO A 252 -9.51 -11.97 -2.03
N MET A 253 -10.16 -12.62 -2.99
CA MET A 253 -11.34 -13.44 -2.70
C MET A 253 -10.98 -14.54 -1.69
N VAL A 254 -11.68 -14.56 -0.57
CA VAL A 254 -11.57 -15.63 0.42
C VAL A 254 -12.30 -16.85 -0.13
N VAL A 255 -11.57 -17.94 -0.33
CA VAL A 255 -12.19 -19.21 -0.76
C VAL A 255 -12.88 -19.83 0.45
N MET A 256 -14.21 -19.80 0.45
CA MET A 256 -15.04 -20.30 1.56
C MET A 256 -15.15 -21.83 1.62
N TYR A 257 -14.74 -22.51 0.54
CA TYR A 257 -14.72 -23.97 0.44
C TYR A 257 -13.28 -24.44 0.25
N SER A 258 -12.95 -25.60 0.80
CA SER A 258 -11.66 -26.21 0.46
C SER A 258 -11.64 -26.51 -1.04
N GLN A 259 -10.51 -26.26 -1.70
CA GLN A 259 -10.34 -26.64 -3.12
C GLN A 259 -10.56 -28.16 -3.32
N TYR A 260 -10.49 -28.94 -2.25
CA TYR A 260 -10.68 -30.39 -2.24
C TYR A 260 -12.11 -30.82 -1.87
N GLU A 261 -12.95 -29.94 -1.34
CA GLU A 261 -14.28 -30.31 -0.81
C GLU A 261 -15.21 -30.87 -1.89
N ARG A 262 -15.06 -30.38 -3.14
CA ARG A 262 -15.86 -30.80 -4.30
C ARG A 262 -15.12 -31.72 -5.27
N VAL A 263 -13.88 -32.12 -4.94
CA VAL A 263 -13.12 -33.03 -5.78
C VAL A 263 -13.63 -34.44 -5.54
N LYS A 264 -14.27 -35.03 -6.55
CA LYS A 264 -14.64 -36.45 -6.49
C LYS A 264 -13.36 -37.28 -6.33
N ASP A 265 -13.31 -38.10 -5.27
CA ASP A 265 -12.19 -38.98 -5.00
C ASP A 265 -11.93 -39.89 -6.23
N PRO A 266 -10.75 -39.79 -6.86
CA PRO A 266 -10.41 -40.58 -8.05
C PRO A 266 -10.11 -42.05 -7.71
N ARG A 267 -9.97 -42.41 -6.42
CA ARG A 267 -9.68 -43.78 -5.98
C ARG A 267 -10.86 -44.72 -6.24
N SER A 268 -10.55 -46.00 -6.52
CA SER A 268 -11.57 -47.03 -6.73
C SER A 268 -12.35 -47.33 -5.43
N PHE A 269 -13.52 -47.97 -5.54
CA PHE A 269 -14.31 -48.35 -4.35
C PHE A 269 -13.51 -49.24 -3.37
N LYS A 270 -12.66 -50.13 -3.91
CA LYS A 270 -11.81 -51.03 -3.11
C LYS A 270 -10.76 -50.25 -2.30
N ASP A 271 -10.18 -49.21 -2.89
CA ASP A 271 -9.16 -48.36 -2.25
C ASP A 271 -9.75 -47.37 -1.25
N ARG A 272 -10.98 -46.90 -1.46
CA ARG A 272 -11.67 -46.06 -0.46
C ARG A 272 -12.04 -46.83 0.80
N ARG A 273 -12.35 -48.13 0.66
CA ARG A 273 -12.73 -48.98 1.80
C ARG A 273 -11.62 -49.11 2.84
N THR A 274 -10.36 -49.10 2.43
CA THR A 274 -9.20 -49.18 3.35
C THR A 274 -8.97 -47.92 4.18
N VAL A 275 -9.65 -46.81 3.86
CA VAL A 275 -9.65 -45.60 4.72
C VAL A 275 -10.54 -45.80 5.94
N PHE A 276 -11.56 -46.66 5.82
CA PHE A 276 -12.52 -46.97 6.88
C PHE A 276 -12.29 -48.35 7.51
N THR A 277 -11.19 -49.02 7.17
CA THR A 277 -10.81 -50.36 7.67
C THR A 277 -9.28 -50.52 7.63
N GLY A 278 -8.65 -50.99 8.70
CA GLY A 278 -7.20 -51.28 8.76
C GLY A 278 -6.47 -50.49 9.85
N ALA A 279 -5.15 -50.70 9.98
CA ALA A 279 -4.33 -50.15 11.07
C ALA A 279 -4.30 -48.60 11.14
N ASN A 280 -4.63 -47.92 10.04
CA ASN A 280 -4.68 -46.46 9.97
C ASN A 280 -6.07 -45.89 10.32
N TYR A 281 -7.09 -46.75 10.43
CA TYR A 281 -8.42 -46.36 10.87
C TYR A 281 -8.45 -46.37 12.39
N ALA A 282 -8.18 -45.21 13.00
CA ALA A 282 -8.34 -45.02 14.44
C ALA A 282 -9.81 -44.62 14.74
N GLU A 283 -10.54 -45.48 15.43
CA GLU A 283 -11.86 -45.15 16.01
C GLU A 283 -11.76 -44.35 17.31
N GLU A 284 -10.55 -44.06 17.79
CA GLU A 284 -10.32 -43.30 19.03
C GLU A 284 -10.51 -41.80 18.81
N TYR A 285 -11.75 -41.39 18.61
CA TYR A 285 -12.17 -40.10 19.14
C TYR A 285 -12.25 -40.26 20.65
N GLN A 286 -11.38 -39.60 21.41
CA GLN A 286 -11.59 -39.45 22.85
C GLN A 286 -12.93 -38.72 23.01
N ARG A 287 -14.01 -39.46 23.27
CA ARG A 287 -15.30 -38.87 23.60
C ARG A 287 -15.06 -38.03 24.85
N ILE A 288 -15.17 -36.71 24.72
CA ILE A 288 -15.13 -35.80 25.85
C ILE A 288 -16.32 -36.20 26.73
N ALA A 289 -16.03 -36.74 27.92
CA ALA A 289 -17.06 -37.10 28.88
C ALA A 289 -17.84 -35.83 29.26
N PRO A 290 -19.18 -35.89 29.34
CA PRO A 290 -19.96 -34.73 29.74
C PRO A 290 -19.54 -34.28 31.14
N SER A 291 -19.13 -33.02 31.27
CA SER A 291 -18.76 -32.44 32.56
C SER A 291 -19.96 -32.31 33.50
N HIS A 292 -21.16 -32.19 32.93
CA HIS A 292 -22.39 -31.88 33.63
C HIS A 292 -23.54 -32.74 33.08
N MET A 293 -24.34 -33.30 33.96
CA MET A 293 -25.62 -33.91 33.60
C MET A 293 -26.73 -32.87 33.74
N LEU A 294 -27.53 -32.68 32.69
CA LEU A 294 -28.76 -31.89 32.75
C LEU A 294 -29.92 -32.83 33.07
N VAL A 295 -30.63 -32.54 34.16
CA VAL A 295 -31.85 -33.25 34.57
C VAL A 295 -33.02 -32.31 34.36
N MET A 296 -34.06 -32.78 33.67
CA MET A 296 -35.34 -32.07 33.63
C MET A 296 -36.11 -32.34 34.91
N THR A 297 -36.40 -31.28 35.66
CA THR A 297 -37.36 -31.27 36.76
C THR A 297 -38.60 -30.48 36.34
N ASP A 298 -39.66 -30.56 37.14
CA ASP A 298 -40.92 -29.82 36.89
C ASP A 298 -40.71 -28.29 36.92
N GLU A 299 -39.57 -27.82 37.40
CA GLU A 299 -39.14 -26.41 37.45
C GLU A 299 -38.19 -26.00 36.29
N GLY A 300 -37.86 -26.93 35.38
CA GLY A 300 -36.97 -26.70 34.23
C GLY A 300 -35.72 -27.59 34.20
N PHE A 301 -34.76 -27.26 33.34
CA PHE A 301 -33.48 -27.98 33.25
C PHE A 301 -32.55 -27.54 34.38
N GLN A 302 -32.17 -28.47 35.26
CA GLN A 302 -31.19 -28.24 36.33
C GLN A 302 -29.92 -29.07 36.10
N ILE A 303 -28.77 -28.50 36.45
CA ILE A 303 -27.47 -29.18 36.36
C ILE A 303 -27.31 -30.08 37.59
N ALA A 304 -27.38 -31.39 37.39
CA ALA A 304 -27.19 -32.38 38.44
C ALA A 304 -25.72 -32.80 38.53
N GLY A 305 -24.96 -32.18 39.43
CA GLY A 305 -23.65 -32.64 39.94
C GLY A 305 -22.49 -32.70 38.93
N ALA A 306 -21.28 -32.37 39.38
CA ALA A 306 -20.06 -32.65 38.62
C ALA A 306 -19.83 -34.18 38.63
N ALA A 307 -19.67 -34.79 37.45
CA ALA A 307 -19.28 -36.20 37.38
C ALA A 307 -17.88 -36.36 38.00
N GLU A 308 -17.80 -36.94 39.19
CA GLU A 308 -16.53 -37.25 39.85
C GLU A 308 -15.70 -38.17 38.94
N GLY A 309 -14.48 -37.73 38.65
CA GLY A 309 -13.56 -38.41 37.72
C GLY A 309 -13.18 -39.80 38.22
N GLY A 310 -13.78 -40.83 37.61
CA GLY A 310 -13.32 -42.21 37.74
C GLY A 310 -12.01 -42.40 36.99
N GLY A 311 -10.92 -42.63 37.72
CA GLY A 311 -9.60 -42.89 37.15
C GLY A 311 -9.58 -44.15 36.30
N HIS A 312 -9.13 -44.01 35.05
CA HIS A 312 -8.82 -45.16 34.19
C HIS A 312 -7.51 -45.79 34.66
N SER A 313 -7.61 -46.88 35.42
CA SER A 313 -6.51 -47.82 35.61
C SER A 313 -6.25 -48.53 34.28
N ALA A 314 -5.02 -48.44 33.80
CA ALA A 314 -4.52 -49.17 32.65
C ALA A 314 -4.52 -50.68 32.97
N ALA A 315 -5.58 -51.39 32.56
CA ALA A 315 -5.62 -52.84 32.61
C ALA A 315 -5.15 -53.41 31.25
N SER A 316 -4.04 -54.15 31.35
CA SER A 316 -3.32 -54.85 30.28
C SER A 316 -4.22 -55.70 29.38
N ALA A 317 -3.99 -55.61 28.07
CA ALA A 317 -4.60 -56.45 27.04
C ALA A 317 -4.24 -57.94 27.22
N PRO A 318 -5.16 -58.88 26.94
CA PRO A 318 -4.81 -60.21 26.49
C PRO A 318 -4.82 -60.24 24.94
N GLY A 319 -3.71 -60.68 24.36
CA GLY A 319 -3.61 -60.92 22.93
C GLY A 319 -4.54 -62.05 22.50
N THR A 320 -5.28 -61.82 21.43
CA THR A 320 -6.05 -62.84 20.73
C THR A 320 -5.53 -62.90 19.30
N GLU A 321 -4.61 -63.83 19.05
CA GLU A 321 -4.32 -64.31 17.71
C GLU A 321 -5.52 -65.14 17.23
N VAL A 322 -6.09 -64.78 16.07
CA VAL A 322 -6.98 -65.66 15.33
C VAL A 322 -6.50 -65.66 13.88
N PRO A 323 -6.00 -66.79 13.35
CA PRO A 323 -5.78 -66.96 11.93
C PRO A 323 -7.07 -67.52 11.31
N VAL A 324 -7.53 -66.92 10.21
CA VAL A 324 -8.49 -67.56 9.30
C VAL A 324 -8.03 -67.27 7.86
N GLU A 325 -7.98 -68.37 7.10
CA GLU A 325 -7.58 -68.62 5.70
C GLU A 325 -7.52 -67.47 4.69
#